data_AF-A0A1F5ZR17-F1
#
_entry.id   AF-A0A1F5ZR17-F1
#
_cell.length_a   1.000
_cell.length_b   1.000
_cell.length_c   1.000
_cell.angle_alpha   90.00
_cell.angle_beta   90.00
_cell.angle_gamma   90.00
#
_symmetry.space_group_name_H-M   'P 1'
#
loop_
_entity.id
_entity.type
_entity.pdbx_description
1 polymer ?
#
loop_
_entity_poly.entity_id
_entity_poly.type
_entity_poly.pdbx_seq_one_letter_code
_entity_poly.pdbx_strand_id
1 'polypeptide(L)'
;MKPKVAIVRGKFLNRYEMQFFEPLVRRYDITAFGSLTPYHDRFAFPVVKLPSPMDLPDFPYKMPVLNRLCIDAQYLLGLEKKLDGFDIIHTAETYFHYTQQCLHAKTKAKVIATVLENIPFNNEGIWGRKAFKKRAREKLDHIIALTQKTKDALLMEGCDPSKISLIAHFVDTKRFTPAPMRKDVRTILFCGRLEEYKGVFDFVAMAKRLPKTFRFVMVGEGSQKDKLRNSGVELRSVSYDEMPRVYHEADIFVAPSKPTKTWEEQYSTVLLEAQAAGLPIVTTRTGGIPENIGDAG
;
A
#
# COMPACT_ATOMS: atom_id res chain seq x y z
N MET A 1 -1.91 31.98 -3.89
CA MET A 1 -2.76 30.90 -3.36
C MET A 1 -1.97 29.60 -3.46
N LYS A 2 -2.03 28.69 -2.47
CA LYS A 2 -1.35 27.38 -2.58
C LYS A 2 -2.04 26.56 -3.69
N PRO A 3 -1.30 25.80 -4.53
CA PRO A 3 -1.93 24.89 -5.47
C PRO A 3 -2.75 23.84 -4.72
N LYS A 4 -3.93 23.53 -5.25
CA LYS A 4 -4.89 22.57 -4.69
C LYS A 4 -4.62 21.16 -5.20
N VAL A 5 -4.42 20.22 -4.29
CA VAL A 5 -4.08 18.82 -4.59
C VAL A 5 -5.15 17.89 -4.01
N ALA A 6 -5.80 17.12 -4.88
CA ALA A 6 -6.74 16.08 -4.50
C ALA A 6 -6.02 14.73 -4.43
N ILE A 7 -6.07 14.03 -3.29
CA ILE A 7 -5.54 12.66 -3.16
C ILE A 7 -6.71 11.69 -3.15
N VAL A 8 -6.81 10.81 -4.15
CA VAL A 8 -7.96 9.89 -4.30
C VAL A 8 -7.51 8.45 -4.05
N ARG A 9 -8.06 7.79 -3.01
CA ARG A 9 -7.72 6.40 -2.63
C ARG A 9 -8.92 5.50 -2.32
N GLY A 10 -10.14 6.03 -2.31
CA GLY A 10 -11.35 5.24 -2.03
C GLY A 10 -11.30 4.54 -0.66
N LYS A 11 -11.66 3.26 -0.60
CA LYS A 11 -11.60 2.44 0.63
C LYS A 11 -10.16 2.29 1.14
N PHE A 12 -9.17 2.39 0.27
CA PHE A 12 -7.76 2.15 0.57
C PHE A 12 -7.01 3.36 1.12
N LEU A 13 -7.68 4.49 1.35
CA LEU A 13 -7.07 5.63 2.01
C LEU A 13 -6.54 5.22 3.40
N ASN A 14 -5.22 5.34 3.61
CA ASN A 14 -4.55 4.75 4.77
C ASN A 14 -3.35 5.60 5.24
N ARG A 15 -2.99 5.47 6.51
CA ARG A 15 -1.94 6.29 7.13
C ARG A 15 -0.51 5.93 6.71
N TYR A 16 -0.27 4.69 6.32
CA TYR A 16 1.03 4.22 5.86
C TYR A 16 1.48 4.95 4.59
N GLU A 17 0.55 5.24 3.68
CA GLU A 17 0.83 6.05 2.49
C GLU A 17 0.70 7.55 2.77
N MET A 18 -0.29 7.97 3.56
CA MET A 18 -0.55 9.41 3.74
C MET A 18 0.59 10.15 4.43
N GLN A 19 1.45 9.46 5.18
CA GLN A 19 2.67 10.06 5.77
C GLN A 19 3.57 10.74 4.71
N PHE A 20 3.51 10.32 3.44
CA PHE A 20 4.29 10.93 2.35
C PHE A 20 3.78 12.32 1.98
N PHE A 21 2.48 12.56 2.20
CA PHE A 21 1.79 13.79 1.83
C PHE A 21 1.67 14.76 3.00
N GLU A 22 1.70 14.27 4.25
CA GLU A 22 1.58 15.13 5.44
C GLU A 22 2.61 16.27 5.50
N PRO A 23 3.91 16.07 5.17
CA PRO A 23 4.87 17.18 5.14
C PRO A 23 4.55 18.26 4.09
N LEU A 24 3.77 17.92 3.06
CA LEU A 24 3.47 18.77 1.92
C LEU A 24 2.37 19.80 2.20
N VAL A 25 1.60 19.68 3.29
CA VAL A 25 0.54 20.63 3.67
C VAL A 25 1.05 22.06 3.90
N ARG A 26 2.35 22.21 4.18
CA ARG A 26 3.00 23.52 4.28
C ARG A 26 3.07 24.24 2.93
N ARG A 27 3.15 23.50 1.82
CA ARG A 27 3.32 24.02 0.45
C ARG A 27 2.05 23.96 -0.39
N TYR A 28 1.20 22.97 -0.17
CA TYR A 28 0.00 22.69 -0.96
C TYR A 28 -1.26 22.71 -0.11
N ASP A 29 -2.39 23.03 -0.73
CA ASP A 29 -3.72 22.84 -0.14
C ASP A 29 -4.20 21.43 -0.50
N ILE A 30 -4.08 20.50 0.44
CA ILE A 30 -4.31 19.07 0.20
C ILE A 30 -5.70 18.69 0.71
N THR A 31 -6.45 17.92 -0.07
CA THR A 31 -7.69 17.27 0.35
C THR A 31 -7.69 15.82 -0.11
N ALA A 32 -7.96 14.89 0.80
CA ALA A 32 -8.09 13.48 0.45
C ALA A 32 -9.54 13.07 0.20
N PHE A 33 -9.73 12.08 -0.67
CA PHE A 33 -11.01 11.52 -1.06
C PHE A 33 -11.02 10.01 -0.79
N GLY A 34 -11.96 9.57 0.04
CA GLY A 34 -12.13 8.18 0.44
C GLY A 34 -13.58 7.73 0.36
N SER A 35 -13.81 6.44 0.61
CA SER A 35 -15.17 5.91 0.79
C SER A 35 -15.80 6.43 2.10
N LEU A 36 -17.01 5.99 2.48
CA LEU A 36 -17.57 6.34 3.80
C LEU A 36 -16.77 5.70 4.95
N THR A 37 -16.14 4.56 4.68
CA THR A 37 -15.42 3.75 5.66
C THR A 37 -13.97 3.45 5.24
N PRO A 38 -13.13 4.44 4.90
CA PRO A 38 -11.75 4.17 4.50
C PRO A 38 -10.96 3.49 5.62
N TYR A 39 -9.81 2.87 5.32
CA TYR A 39 -8.96 2.28 6.36
C TYR A 39 -8.56 3.29 7.44
N HIS A 40 -8.26 4.52 7.05
CA HIS A 40 -8.00 5.63 7.97
C HIS A 40 -8.57 6.93 7.40
N ASP A 41 -8.95 7.87 8.28
CA ASP A 41 -9.55 9.15 7.90
C ASP A 41 -9.04 10.36 8.72
N ARG A 42 -8.05 10.15 9.59
CA ARG A 42 -7.41 11.20 10.39
C ARG A 42 -6.00 11.44 9.86
N PHE A 43 -5.80 12.59 9.22
CA PHE A 43 -4.54 13.03 8.63
C PHE A 43 -4.30 14.52 8.90
N ALA A 44 -3.15 15.05 8.48
CA ALA A 44 -2.83 16.48 8.56
C ALA A 44 -3.64 17.37 7.59
N PHE A 45 -4.57 16.80 6.82
CA PHE A 45 -5.39 17.47 5.80
C PHE A 45 -6.82 16.91 5.80
N PRO A 46 -7.83 17.68 5.33
CA PRO A 46 -9.22 17.26 5.31
C PRO A 46 -9.46 16.02 4.45
N VAL A 47 -10.46 15.22 4.84
CA VAL A 47 -10.95 14.05 4.10
C VAL A 47 -12.40 14.25 3.70
N VAL A 48 -12.67 14.21 2.40
CA VAL A 48 -14.02 14.14 1.83
C VAL A 48 -14.38 12.68 1.63
N LYS A 49 -15.44 12.24 2.32
CA LYS A 49 -15.96 10.88 2.23
C LYS A 49 -17.13 10.82 1.26
N LEU A 50 -17.10 9.85 0.34
CA LEU A 50 -18.13 9.65 -0.67
C LEU A 50 -18.66 8.21 -0.62
N PRO A 51 -19.96 7.97 -0.85
CA PRO A 51 -20.51 6.62 -0.94
C PRO A 51 -19.79 5.78 -2.00
N SER A 52 -19.47 4.54 -1.63
CA SER A 52 -18.83 3.56 -2.52
C SER A 52 -19.50 2.19 -2.41
N PRO A 53 -19.54 1.38 -3.50
CA PRO A 53 -19.90 -0.04 -3.40
C PRO A 53 -19.06 -0.80 -2.36
N MET A 54 -17.82 -0.37 -2.09
CA MET A 54 -16.97 -0.94 -1.03
C MET A 54 -17.52 -0.77 0.39
N ASP A 55 -18.44 0.18 0.61
CA ASP A 55 -19.05 0.44 1.93
C ASP A 55 -20.20 -0.53 2.25
N LEU A 56 -20.64 -1.34 1.29
CA LEU A 56 -21.61 -2.40 1.56
C LEU A 56 -21.05 -3.39 2.60
N PRO A 57 -21.88 -3.99 3.47
CA PRO A 57 -21.46 -5.08 4.35
C PRO A 57 -20.83 -6.24 3.56
N ASP A 58 -20.07 -7.11 4.23
CA ASP A 58 -19.54 -8.30 3.58
C ASP A 58 -20.64 -9.34 3.36
N PHE A 59 -20.65 -9.94 2.16
CA PHE A 59 -21.59 -11.01 1.77
C PHE A 59 -20.87 -11.99 0.81
N PRO A 60 -21.38 -13.23 0.67
CA PRO A 60 -20.77 -14.22 -0.21
C PRO A 60 -20.54 -13.68 -1.63
N TYR A 61 -19.32 -13.83 -2.14
CA TYR A 61 -18.92 -13.36 -3.48
C TYR A 61 -19.08 -11.85 -3.73
N LYS A 62 -19.05 -11.03 -2.66
CA LYS A 62 -19.12 -9.56 -2.76
C LYS A 62 -18.24 -8.97 -3.85
N MET A 63 -16.93 -9.22 -3.82
CA MET A 63 -16.01 -8.64 -4.79
C MET A 63 -16.28 -9.08 -6.24
N PRO A 64 -16.48 -10.38 -6.55
CA PRO A 64 -16.93 -10.81 -7.87
C PRO A 64 -18.21 -10.10 -8.36
N VAL A 65 -19.24 -10.00 -7.51
CA VAL A 65 -20.52 -9.35 -7.83
C VAL A 65 -20.31 -7.86 -8.12
N LEU A 66 -19.63 -7.15 -7.22
CA LEU A 66 -19.42 -5.71 -7.37
C LEU A 66 -18.52 -5.38 -8.57
N ASN A 67 -17.48 -6.17 -8.84
CA ASN A 67 -16.65 -5.98 -10.03
C ASN A 67 -17.43 -6.28 -11.32
N ARG A 68 -18.42 -7.19 -11.30
CA ARG A 68 -19.26 -7.44 -12.47
C ARG A 68 -20.23 -6.29 -12.76
N LEU A 69 -20.77 -5.66 -11.71
CA LEU A 69 -21.71 -4.55 -11.83
C LEU A 69 -21.01 -3.21 -12.13
N CYS A 70 -19.86 -2.97 -11.50
CA CYS A 70 -19.20 -1.67 -11.52
C CYS A 70 -17.85 -1.68 -12.23
N ILE A 71 -17.42 -2.79 -12.85
CA ILE A 71 -16.03 -3.06 -13.31
C ILE A 71 -15.04 -3.19 -12.14
N ASP A 72 -15.08 -2.22 -11.23
CA ASP A 72 -14.29 -2.15 -10.02
C ASP A 72 -15.11 -1.46 -8.93
N ALA A 73 -15.11 -2.08 -7.74
CA ALA A 73 -15.96 -1.66 -6.63
C ALA A 73 -15.53 -0.33 -5.96
N GLN A 74 -14.35 0.21 -6.27
CA GLN A 74 -13.81 1.43 -5.65
C GLN A 74 -14.40 2.73 -6.23
N TYR A 75 -15.48 2.64 -7.00
CA TYR A 75 -16.21 3.82 -7.47
C TYR A 75 -16.65 4.71 -6.29
N LEU A 76 -16.54 6.03 -6.46
CA LEU A 76 -16.92 7.04 -5.47
C LEU A 76 -18.03 7.94 -6.03
N LEU A 77 -19.22 7.91 -5.44
CA LEU A 77 -20.39 8.62 -5.96
C LEU A 77 -20.19 10.14 -5.90
N GLY A 78 -20.23 10.78 -7.08
CA GLY A 78 -20.13 12.25 -7.19
C GLY A 78 -18.71 12.81 -7.12
N LEU A 79 -17.69 11.95 -7.15
CA LEU A 79 -16.28 12.35 -7.09
C LEU A 79 -15.93 13.39 -8.17
N GLU A 80 -16.38 13.18 -9.40
CA GLU A 80 -16.00 14.02 -10.55
C GLU A 80 -16.37 15.48 -10.33
N LYS A 81 -17.55 15.75 -9.76
CA LYS A 81 -18.00 17.11 -9.41
C LYS A 81 -17.19 17.72 -8.28
N LYS A 82 -16.69 16.90 -7.34
CA LYS A 82 -15.91 17.35 -6.18
C LYS A 82 -14.45 17.60 -6.51
N LEU A 83 -13.97 17.08 -7.63
CA LEU A 83 -12.62 17.32 -8.14
C LEU A 83 -12.50 18.65 -8.93
N ASP A 84 -13.61 19.35 -9.17
CA ASP A 84 -13.58 20.66 -9.82
C ASP A 84 -12.82 21.70 -8.97
N GLY A 85 -12.02 22.52 -9.64
CA GLY A 85 -11.18 23.55 -9.00
C GLY A 85 -9.88 23.06 -8.34
N PHE A 86 -9.52 21.78 -8.49
CA PHE A 86 -8.19 21.28 -8.12
C PHE A 86 -7.18 21.48 -9.26
N ASP A 87 -5.92 21.75 -8.92
CA ASP A 87 -4.82 21.90 -9.88
C ASP A 87 -4.17 20.56 -10.21
N ILE A 88 -4.08 19.68 -9.21
CA ILE A 88 -3.51 18.34 -9.32
C ILE A 88 -4.46 17.32 -8.69
N ILE A 89 -4.72 16.23 -9.40
CA ILE A 89 -5.44 15.06 -8.91
C ILE A 89 -4.46 13.89 -8.87
N HIS A 90 -4.12 13.46 -7.66
CA HIS A 90 -3.25 12.32 -7.43
C HIS A 90 -4.06 11.07 -7.10
N THR A 91 -4.14 10.16 -8.06
CA THR A 91 -4.81 8.87 -7.94
C THR A 91 -3.80 7.74 -7.73
N ALA A 92 -4.27 6.48 -7.69
CA ALA A 92 -3.44 5.30 -7.57
C ALA A 92 -3.88 4.26 -8.58
N GLU A 93 -2.92 3.48 -9.09
CA GLU A 93 -3.11 2.43 -10.08
C GLU A 93 -3.80 2.83 -11.39
N THR A 94 -3.61 1.99 -12.40
CA THR A 94 -4.20 2.22 -13.73
C THR A 94 -5.59 1.59 -13.88
N TYR A 95 -5.98 0.69 -12.98
CA TYR A 95 -7.17 -0.14 -13.12
C TYR A 95 -8.31 0.17 -12.13
N PHE A 96 -8.14 1.08 -11.16
CA PHE A 96 -9.25 1.43 -10.26
C PHE A 96 -10.30 2.28 -10.98
N HIS A 97 -11.56 2.13 -10.56
CA HIS A 97 -12.63 2.95 -11.11
C HIS A 97 -12.42 4.43 -10.79
N TYR A 98 -12.02 4.76 -9.56
CA TYR A 98 -11.77 6.16 -9.20
C TYR A 98 -10.68 6.81 -10.06
N THR A 99 -9.71 6.05 -10.60
CA THR A 99 -8.72 6.56 -11.57
C THR A 99 -9.43 7.04 -12.84
N GLN A 100 -10.41 6.28 -13.32
CA GLN A 100 -11.22 6.65 -14.47
C GLN A 100 -12.09 7.86 -14.19
N GLN A 101 -12.62 7.99 -12.97
CA GLN A 101 -13.37 9.17 -12.53
C GLN A 101 -12.45 10.41 -12.48
N CYS A 102 -11.22 10.29 -11.97
CA CYS A 102 -10.22 11.36 -12.00
C CYS A 102 -9.92 11.82 -13.43
N LEU A 103 -9.76 10.88 -14.36
CA LEU A 103 -9.55 11.17 -15.78
C LEU A 103 -10.78 11.78 -16.46
N HIS A 104 -11.99 11.52 -15.96
CA HIS A 104 -13.24 12.09 -16.47
C HIS A 104 -13.45 13.52 -15.95
N ALA A 105 -13.06 13.78 -14.70
CA ALA A 105 -13.09 15.10 -14.07
C ALA A 105 -12.03 16.08 -14.62
N LYS A 106 -11.06 15.55 -15.38
CA LYS A 106 -9.93 16.29 -15.96
C LYS A 106 -10.41 17.36 -16.96
N THR A 107 -10.80 18.53 -16.45
CA THR A 107 -11.07 19.71 -17.26
C THR A 107 -9.84 20.61 -17.34
N LYS A 108 -9.22 20.92 -16.20
CA LYS A 108 -8.01 21.76 -16.09
C LYS A 108 -6.87 21.16 -15.26
N ALA A 109 -7.19 20.22 -14.37
CA ALA A 109 -6.22 19.58 -13.48
C ALA A 109 -5.22 18.66 -14.21
N LYS A 110 -4.02 18.51 -13.66
CA LYS A 110 -3.12 17.40 -14.00
C LYS A 110 -3.49 16.15 -13.21
N VAL A 111 -3.62 15.01 -13.88
CA VAL A 111 -3.92 13.72 -13.24
C VAL A 111 -2.66 12.86 -13.22
N ILE A 112 -2.21 12.56 -12.00
CA ILE A 112 -1.00 11.80 -11.71
C ILE A 112 -1.40 10.51 -10.99
N ALA A 113 -0.85 9.36 -11.37
CA ALA A 113 -1.07 8.11 -10.67
C ALA A 113 0.23 7.58 -10.06
N THR A 114 0.20 7.18 -8.79
CA THR A 114 1.22 6.26 -8.26
C THR A 114 0.80 4.83 -8.58
N VAL A 115 1.69 4.07 -9.22
CA VAL A 115 1.49 2.67 -9.59
C VAL A 115 2.48 1.82 -8.79
N LEU A 116 1.93 0.81 -8.14
CA LEU A 116 2.60 -0.17 -7.29
C LEU A 116 2.61 -1.56 -7.94
N GLU A 117 1.66 -1.86 -8.83
CA GLU A 117 1.63 -3.11 -9.60
C GLU A 117 2.93 -3.35 -10.38
N ASN A 118 3.53 -4.52 -10.18
CA ASN A 118 4.82 -4.90 -10.76
C ASN A 118 4.74 -6.19 -11.60
N ILE A 119 3.53 -6.75 -11.75
CA ILE A 119 3.23 -7.85 -12.67
C ILE A 119 2.56 -7.27 -13.94
N PRO A 120 3.20 -7.37 -15.12
CA PRO A 120 2.63 -6.87 -16.37
C PRO A 120 1.25 -7.49 -16.66
N PHE A 121 0.31 -6.67 -17.12
CA PHE A 121 -1.06 -7.08 -17.47
C PHE A 121 -1.87 -7.69 -16.32
N ASN A 122 -1.39 -7.60 -15.07
CA ASN A 122 -2.17 -8.06 -13.93
C ASN A 122 -3.50 -7.30 -13.87
N ASN A 123 -4.51 -7.95 -13.28
CA ASN A 123 -5.89 -7.47 -13.21
C ASN A 123 -6.65 -7.34 -14.56
N GLU A 124 -6.03 -7.57 -15.72
CA GLU A 124 -6.73 -7.48 -17.02
C GLU A 124 -7.73 -8.62 -17.29
N GLY A 125 -7.64 -9.72 -16.53
CA GLY A 125 -8.62 -10.81 -16.58
C GLY A 125 -9.98 -10.43 -15.98
N ILE A 126 -10.06 -9.35 -15.21
CA ILE A 126 -11.33 -8.83 -14.67
C ILE A 126 -12.00 -7.99 -15.75
N TRP A 127 -13.28 -8.26 -15.99
CA TRP A 127 -14.09 -7.58 -17.00
C TRP A 127 -13.97 -6.06 -16.88
N GLY A 128 -13.68 -5.39 -18.01
CA GLY A 128 -13.54 -3.92 -18.09
C GLY A 128 -12.17 -3.36 -17.69
N ARG A 129 -11.40 -4.04 -16.83
CA ARG A 129 -10.11 -3.49 -16.34
C ARG A 129 -9.07 -3.31 -17.44
N LYS A 130 -9.05 -4.17 -18.47
CA LYS A 130 -8.18 -3.96 -19.65
C LYS A 130 -8.43 -2.62 -20.33
N ALA A 131 -9.70 -2.21 -20.47
CA ALA A 131 -10.06 -0.92 -21.04
C ALA A 131 -9.69 0.25 -20.12
N PHE A 132 -9.86 0.08 -18.79
CA PHE A 132 -9.43 1.07 -17.79
C PHE A 132 -7.93 1.31 -17.86
N LYS A 133 -7.14 0.25 -17.87
CA LYS A 133 -5.69 0.34 -17.97
C LYS A 133 -5.27 1.01 -19.27
N LYS A 134 -5.82 0.59 -20.42
CA LYS A 134 -5.56 1.24 -21.72
C LYS A 134 -5.81 2.75 -21.65
N ARG A 135 -6.99 3.18 -21.17
CA ARG A 135 -7.33 4.59 -21.05
C ARG A 135 -6.40 5.34 -20.09
N ALA A 136 -6.02 4.73 -18.97
CA ALA A 136 -5.11 5.33 -18.02
C ALA A 136 -3.74 5.61 -18.64
N ARG A 137 -3.16 4.65 -19.36
CA ARG A 137 -1.87 4.81 -20.05
C ARG A 137 -1.89 5.94 -21.09
N GLU A 138 -3.00 6.11 -21.79
CA GLU A 138 -3.17 7.17 -22.80
C GLU A 138 -3.40 8.56 -22.18
N LYS A 139 -4.15 8.65 -21.07
CA LYS A 139 -4.73 9.91 -20.59
C LYS A 139 -4.08 10.49 -19.33
N LEU A 140 -3.36 9.69 -18.55
CA LEU A 140 -2.60 10.21 -17.40
C LEU A 140 -1.55 11.22 -17.89
N ASP A 141 -1.39 12.30 -17.13
CA ASP A 141 -0.35 13.29 -17.41
C ASP A 141 1.01 12.81 -16.93
N HIS A 142 1.03 12.07 -15.82
CA HIS A 142 2.24 11.52 -15.24
C HIS A 142 1.96 10.23 -14.45
N ILE A 143 2.95 9.37 -14.37
CA ILE A 143 2.94 8.12 -13.63
C ILE A 143 4.17 8.07 -12.73
N ILE A 144 3.94 7.78 -11.44
CA ILE A 144 4.98 7.52 -10.47
C ILE A 144 5.04 6.00 -10.30
N ALA A 145 6.15 5.40 -10.75
CA ALA A 145 6.44 3.99 -10.51
C ALA A 145 7.30 3.86 -9.25
N LEU A 146 6.93 2.94 -8.35
CA LEU A 146 7.66 2.77 -7.09
C LEU A 146 9.00 2.06 -7.25
N THR A 147 9.13 1.24 -8.29
CA THR A 147 10.29 0.38 -8.55
C THR A 147 10.59 0.34 -10.04
N GLN A 148 11.83 0.02 -10.40
CA GLN A 148 12.23 -0.30 -11.76
C GLN A 148 11.37 -1.44 -12.31
N LYS A 149 11.07 -2.47 -11.51
CA LYS A 149 10.16 -3.55 -11.92
C LYS A 149 8.75 -3.03 -12.30
N THR A 150 8.19 -2.11 -11.51
CA THR A 150 6.90 -1.45 -11.84
C THR A 150 7.01 -0.64 -13.13
N LYS A 151 8.11 0.10 -13.31
CA LYS A 151 8.36 0.84 -14.55
C LYS A 151 8.43 -0.10 -15.75
N ASP A 152 9.14 -1.22 -15.65
CA ASP A 152 9.25 -2.20 -16.73
C ASP A 152 7.88 -2.81 -17.07
N ALA A 153 7.07 -3.13 -16.06
CA ALA A 153 5.69 -3.60 -16.27
C ALA A 153 4.83 -2.57 -17.00
N LEU A 154 4.92 -1.29 -16.62
CA LEU A 154 4.23 -0.19 -17.31
C LEU A 154 4.69 -0.04 -18.77
N LEU A 155 5.99 -0.18 -19.04
CA LEU A 155 6.55 -0.12 -20.39
C LEU A 155 6.04 -1.29 -21.25
N MET A 156 6.02 -2.51 -20.71
CA MET A 156 5.46 -3.69 -21.39
C MET A 156 3.97 -3.51 -21.72
N GLU A 157 3.23 -2.78 -20.88
CA GLU A 157 1.83 -2.45 -21.13
C GLU A 157 1.63 -1.32 -22.16
N GLY A 158 2.70 -0.64 -22.57
CA GLY A 158 2.68 0.43 -23.57
C GLY A 158 2.51 1.83 -22.97
N CYS A 159 2.92 2.06 -21.72
CA CYS A 159 3.03 3.42 -21.19
C CYS A 159 4.14 4.21 -21.88
N ASP A 160 3.90 5.50 -22.10
CA ASP A 160 4.91 6.43 -22.59
C ASP A 160 6.04 6.62 -21.55
N PRO A 161 7.31 6.25 -21.87
CA PRO A 161 8.42 6.39 -20.95
C PRO A 161 8.63 7.83 -20.45
N SER A 162 8.31 8.86 -21.26
CA SER A 162 8.53 10.26 -20.88
C SER A 162 7.57 10.74 -19.77
N LYS A 163 6.53 9.95 -19.48
CA LYS A 163 5.55 10.23 -18.42
C LYS A 163 5.80 9.44 -17.15
N ILE A 164 6.89 8.67 -17.06
CA ILE A 164 7.16 7.80 -15.91
C ILE A 164 8.36 8.33 -15.12
N SER A 165 8.15 8.60 -13.84
CA SER A 165 9.23 8.82 -12.88
C SER A 165 9.32 7.67 -11.89
N LEU A 166 10.54 7.34 -11.48
CA LEU A 166 10.79 6.44 -10.36
C LEU A 166 10.84 7.26 -9.08
N ILE A 167 9.85 7.09 -8.23
CA ILE A 167 9.82 7.69 -6.89
C ILE A 167 9.34 6.61 -5.94
N ALA A 168 10.28 6.04 -5.20
CA ALA A 168 10.01 5.06 -4.17
C ALA A 168 9.24 5.69 -3.00
N HIS A 169 8.55 4.85 -2.22
CA HIS A 169 8.07 5.29 -0.92
C HIS A 169 9.26 5.55 0.01
N PHE A 170 9.01 6.38 1.01
CA PHE A 170 9.98 6.74 2.04
C PHE A 170 9.37 6.52 3.42
N VAL A 171 10.13 6.77 4.48
CA VAL A 171 9.65 6.65 5.86
C VAL A 171 10.18 7.82 6.68
N ASP A 172 9.41 8.28 7.65
CA ASP A 172 9.86 9.32 8.57
C ASP A 172 10.91 8.77 9.56
N THR A 173 12.18 9.05 9.30
CA THR A 173 13.31 8.63 10.13
C THR A 173 13.43 9.41 11.45
N LYS A 174 12.58 10.41 11.70
CA LYS A 174 12.43 11.01 13.03
C LYS A 174 11.44 10.24 13.90
N ARG A 175 10.47 9.57 13.25
CA ARG A 175 9.47 8.72 13.90
C ARG A 175 10.01 7.32 14.14
N PHE A 176 10.62 6.72 13.13
CA PHE A 176 11.27 5.41 13.21
C PHE A 176 12.78 5.63 13.32
N THR A 177 13.34 5.27 14.46
CA THR A 177 14.75 5.51 14.79
C THR A 177 15.38 4.25 15.35
N PRO A 178 16.71 4.08 15.22
CA PRO A 178 17.39 2.94 15.83
C PRO A 178 17.25 2.92 17.35
N ALA A 179 16.92 1.75 17.91
CA ALA A 179 17.07 1.49 19.33
C ALA A 179 18.50 1.00 19.63
N PRO A 180 19.00 1.19 20.87
CA PRO A 180 20.26 0.58 21.28
C PRO A 180 20.21 -0.95 21.10
N MET A 181 21.19 -1.49 20.38
CA MET A 181 21.25 -2.93 20.11
C MET A 181 21.43 -3.70 21.42
N ARG A 182 20.55 -4.66 21.66
CA ARG A 182 20.63 -5.53 22.84
C ARG A 182 21.70 -6.60 22.61
N LYS A 183 22.43 -6.97 23.67
CA LYS A 183 23.44 -8.04 23.59
C LYS A 183 22.83 -9.42 23.30
N ASP A 184 21.62 -9.66 23.78
CA ASP A 184 20.90 -10.91 23.56
C ASP A 184 19.75 -10.68 22.58
N VAL A 185 19.85 -11.25 21.36
CA VAL A 185 18.75 -11.30 20.39
C VAL A 185 17.69 -12.24 20.93
N ARG A 186 16.50 -11.72 21.25
CA ARG A 186 15.40 -12.53 21.79
C ARG A 186 14.10 -12.34 21.04
N THR A 187 13.91 -11.27 20.28
CA THR A 187 12.62 -10.95 19.66
C THR A 187 12.72 -10.90 18.15
N ILE A 188 11.98 -11.78 17.48
CA ILE A 188 11.83 -11.83 16.03
C ILE A 188 10.45 -11.29 15.68
N LEU A 189 10.41 -10.25 14.85
CA LEU A 189 9.21 -9.48 14.53
C LEU A 189 8.76 -9.72 13.09
N PHE A 190 7.46 -9.90 12.90
CA PHE A 190 6.77 -9.75 11.62
C PHE A 190 5.72 -8.63 11.75
N CYS A 191 5.65 -7.73 10.77
CA CYS A 191 4.59 -6.74 10.66
C CYS A 191 3.96 -6.77 9.28
N GLY A 192 2.63 -6.70 9.22
CA GLY A 192 1.91 -6.62 7.96
C GLY A 192 0.56 -7.33 8.01
N ARG A 193 -0.09 -7.41 6.85
CA ARG A 193 -1.36 -8.15 6.76
C ARG A 193 -1.12 -9.63 7.06
N LEU A 194 -2.01 -10.23 7.86
CA LEU A 194 -1.97 -11.64 8.20
C LEU A 194 -2.59 -12.49 7.08
N GLU A 195 -1.89 -12.55 5.96
CA GLU A 195 -2.29 -13.26 4.75
C GLU A 195 -1.25 -14.33 4.39
N GLU A 196 -1.68 -15.40 3.73
CA GLU A 196 -0.79 -16.51 3.38
C GLU A 196 0.36 -16.09 2.47
N TYR A 197 0.11 -15.23 1.48
CA TYR A 197 1.13 -14.70 0.57
C TYR A 197 2.14 -13.78 1.27
N LYS A 198 1.84 -13.28 2.47
CA LYS A 198 2.79 -12.55 3.32
C LYS A 198 3.71 -13.50 4.13
N GLY A 199 3.53 -14.82 3.98
CA GLY A 199 4.40 -15.83 4.59
C GLY A 199 4.14 -16.05 6.08
N VAL A 200 2.94 -15.74 6.58
CA VAL A 200 2.63 -15.92 8.01
C VAL A 200 2.85 -17.35 8.50
N PHE A 201 2.55 -18.36 7.68
CA PHE A 201 2.78 -19.75 8.06
C PHE A 201 4.26 -20.15 8.01
N ASP A 202 5.06 -19.53 7.15
CA ASP A 202 6.51 -19.71 7.11
C ASP A 202 7.15 -19.12 8.38
N PHE A 203 6.70 -17.95 8.82
CA PHE A 203 7.11 -17.36 10.10
C PHE A 203 6.74 -18.26 11.29
N VAL A 204 5.54 -18.86 11.30
CA VAL A 204 5.17 -19.88 12.30
C VAL A 204 6.07 -21.11 12.21
N ALA A 205 6.41 -21.58 11.01
CA ALA A 205 7.29 -22.72 10.83
C ALA A 205 8.70 -22.43 11.37
N MET A 206 9.22 -21.20 11.21
CA MET A 206 10.46 -20.75 11.85
C MET A 206 10.37 -20.83 13.38
N ALA A 207 9.27 -20.33 13.97
CA ALA A 207 9.04 -20.36 15.42
C ALA A 207 8.98 -21.78 16.02
N LYS A 208 8.60 -22.77 15.20
CA LYS A 208 8.60 -24.19 15.61
C LYS A 208 9.98 -24.83 15.54
N ARG A 209 10.86 -24.36 14.66
CA ARG A 209 12.21 -24.92 14.43
C ARG A 209 13.29 -24.28 15.28
N LEU A 210 13.12 -23.01 15.64
CA LEU A 210 14.11 -22.27 16.41
C LEU A 210 13.93 -22.48 17.94
N PRO A 211 15.01 -22.30 18.73
CA PRO A 211 14.95 -22.45 20.19
C PRO A 211 13.86 -21.59 20.85
N LYS A 212 13.25 -22.11 21.92
CA LYS A 212 12.19 -21.41 22.68
C LYS A 212 12.67 -20.16 23.42
N THR A 213 13.98 -19.89 23.43
CA THR A 213 14.57 -18.65 23.92
C THR A 213 14.22 -17.45 23.02
N PHE A 214 13.85 -17.69 21.76
CA PHE A 214 13.34 -16.66 20.86
C PHE A 214 11.83 -16.47 21.04
N ARG A 215 11.42 -15.22 21.18
CA ARG A 215 10.05 -14.74 21.14
C ARG A 215 9.71 -14.32 19.72
N PHE A 216 8.65 -14.90 19.16
CA PHE A 216 8.14 -14.58 17.83
C PHE A 216 6.90 -13.73 17.96
N VAL A 217 6.93 -12.51 17.41
CA VAL A 217 5.83 -11.55 17.50
C VAL A 217 5.34 -11.23 16.09
N MET A 218 4.03 -11.36 15.87
CA MET A 218 3.35 -10.90 14.67
C MET A 218 2.45 -9.71 15.00
N VAL A 219 2.56 -8.64 14.24
CA VAL A 219 1.72 -7.45 14.37
C VAL A 219 0.92 -7.22 13.10
N GLY A 220 -0.41 -7.25 13.22
CA GLY A 220 -1.30 -6.92 12.11
C GLY A 220 -2.64 -7.63 12.15
N GLU A 221 -3.40 -7.44 11.06
CA GLU A 221 -4.74 -8.00 10.85
C GLU A 221 -4.78 -8.71 9.49
N GLY A 222 -5.68 -9.69 9.33
CA GLY A 222 -5.84 -10.36 8.04
C GLY A 222 -6.66 -11.65 8.15
N SER A 223 -6.97 -12.23 7.00
CA SER A 223 -7.85 -13.40 6.91
C SER A 223 -7.34 -14.64 7.66
N GLN A 224 -6.03 -14.73 7.90
CA GLN A 224 -5.43 -15.87 8.59
C GLN A 224 -5.32 -15.70 10.11
N LYS A 225 -5.75 -14.55 10.68
CA LYS A 225 -5.59 -14.26 12.11
C LYS A 225 -6.10 -15.37 13.02
N ASP A 226 -7.30 -15.90 12.76
CA ASP A 226 -7.89 -16.93 13.62
C ASP A 226 -7.12 -18.26 13.54
N LYS A 227 -6.57 -18.61 12.37
CA LYS A 227 -5.72 -19.79 12.22
C LYS A 227 -4.37 -19.65 12.95
N LEU A 228 -3.93 -18.41 13.21
CA LEU A 228 -2.65 -18.13 13.86
C LEU A 228 -2.76 -18.11 15.40
N ARG A 229 -3.96 -18.02 15.99
CA ARG A 229 -4.15 -17.85 17.44
C ARG A 229 -3.43 -18.90 18.31
N ASN A 230 -3.37 -20.15 17.85
CA ASN A 230 -2.77 -21.27 18.59
C ASN A 230 -1.45 -21.74 17.96
N SER A 231 -0.78 -20.88 17.18
CA SER A 231 0.42 -21.25 16.44
C SER A 231 1.71 -21.22 17.26
N GLY A 232 1.66 -20.67 18.49
CA GLY A 232 2.81 -20.50 19.37
C GLY A 232 3.61 -19.21 19.14
N VAL A 233 3.12 -18.32 18.26
CA VAL A 233 3.64 -16.95 18.10
C VAL A 233 2.73 -15.97 18.83
N GLU A 234 3.29 -14.87 19.31
CA GLU A 234 2.54 -13.79 19.93
C GLU A 234 1.86 -12.93 18.85
N LEU A 235 0.54 -12.84 18.87
CA LEU A 235 -0.22 -11.99 17.96
C LEU A 235 -0.57 -10.67 18.64
N ARG A 236 -0.27 -9.54 18.01
CA ARG A 236 -0.63 -8.20 18.48
C ARG A 236 -1.43 -7.43 17.42
N SER A 237 -2.36 -6.63 17.91
CA SER A 237 -3.07 -5.61 17.14
C SER A 237 -2.77 -4.27 17.80
N VAL A 238 -1.96 -3.44 17.16
CA VAL A 238 -1.55 -2.14 17.70
C VAL A 238 -1.94 -1.02 16.75
N SER A 239 -2.08 0.20 17.27
CA SER A 239 -2.26 1.36 16.42
C SER A 239 -0.97 1.72 15.67
N TYR A 240 -1.09 2.43 14.54
CA TYR A 240 0.10 2.86 13.79
C TYR A 240 1.05 3.75 14.62
N ASP A 241 0.52 4.48 15.60
CA ASP A 241 1.31 5.33 16.51
C ASP A 241 2.18 4.54 17.49
N GLU A 242 1.84 3.29 17.76
CA GLU A 242 2.62 2.41 18.63
C GLU A 242 3.69 1.62 17.86
N MET A 243 3.66 1.63 16.52
CA MET A 243 4.61 0.89 15.70
C MET A 243 6.08 1.20 15.99
N PRO A 244 6.51 2.46 16.21
CA PRO A 244 7.90 2.73 16.59
C PRO A 244 8.37 1.94 17.81
N ARG A 245 7.51 1.84 18.85
CA ARG A 245 7.78 1.05 20.05
C ARG A 245 7.87 -0.45 19.72
N VAL A 246 6.99 -0.96 18.86
CA VAL A 246 7.04 -2.36 18.43
C VAL A 246 8.37 -2.69 17.73
N TYR A 247 8.84 -1.84 16.83
CA TYR A 247 10.15 -2.04 16.19
C TYR A 247 11.30 -1.94 17.20
N HIS A 248 11.24 -1.01 18.17
CA HIS A 248 12.24 -0.91 19.26
C HIS A 248 12.27 -2.14 20.18
N GLU A 249 11.15 -2.85 20.32
CA GLU A 249 11.07 -4.09 21.10
C GLU A 249 11.67 -5.30 20.36
N ALA A 250 11.84 -5.21 19.05
CA ALA A 250 12.39 -6.28 18.22
C ALA A 250 13.93 -6.25 18.16
N ASP A 251 14.52 -7.40 17.82
CA ASP A 251 15.95 -7.54 17.59
C ASP A 251 16.25 -7.99 16.14
N ILE A 252 15.29 -8.66 15.47
CA ILE A 252 15.32 -9.03 14.05
C ILE A 252 13.94 -8.80 13.44
N PHE A 253 13.88 -8.24 12.24
CA PHE A 253 12.65 -8.16 11.44
C PHE A 253 12.62 -9.25 10.36
N VAL A 254 11.48 -9.90 10.17
CA VAL A 254 11.29 -10.95 9.17
C VAL A 254 10.06 -10.65 8.33
N ALA A 255 10.25 -10.59 7.01
CA ALA A 255 9.17 -10.46 6.03
C ALA A 255 9.27 -11.57 4.97
N PRO A 256 8.69 -12.76 5.21
CA PRO A 256 8.86 -13.92 4.34
C PRO A 256 7.81 -13.97 3.22
N SER A 257 7.51 -12.83 2.61
CA SER A 257 6.52 -12.73 1.52
C SER A 257 6.83 -13.71 0.37
N LYS A 258 5.80 -14.30 -0.22
CA LYS A 258 5.93 -15.29 -1.29
C LYS A 258 5.16 -14.84 -2.53
N PRO A 259 5.77 -14.93 -3.72
CA PRO A 259 5.06 -14.63 -4.95
C PRO A 259 3.92 -15.64 -5.17
N THR A 260 2.84 -15.17 -5.79
CA THR A 260 1.76 -15.99 -6.33
C THR A 260 1.56 -15.64 -7.80
N LYS A 261 0.66 -16.34 -8.49
CA LYS A 261 0.34 -16.04 -9.91
C LYS A 261 -0.10 -14.58 -10.13
N THR A 262 -0.73 -13.95 -9.13
CA THR A 262 -1.36 -12.63 -9.27
C THR A 262 -0.88 -11.62 -8.22
N TRP A 263 0.18 -11.95 -7.47
CA TRP A 263 0.69 -11.09 -6.42
C TRP A 263 2.19 -11.29 -6.21
N GLU A 264 2.91 -10.19 -6.11
CA GLU A 264 4.25 -10.11 -5.57
C GLU A 264 4.32 -8.91 -4.63
N GLU A 265 5.35 -8.85 -3.78
CA GLU A 265 5.53 -7.66 -2.94
C GLU A 265 5.84 -6.46 -3.83
N GLN A 266 5.13 -5.36 -3.63
CA GLN A 266 5.28 -4.17 -4.46
C GLN A 266 6.39 -3.30 -3.90
N TYR A 267 6.04 -2.43 -2.94
CA TYR A 267 7.00 -1.67 -2.15
C TYR A 267 6.52 -1.64 -0.69
N SER A 268 7.22 -2.35 0.17
CA SER A 268 6.82 -2.66 1.53
C SER A 268 7.24 -1.57 2.50
N THR A 269 6.26 -0.80 2.99
CA THR A 269 6.51 0.25 4.00
C THR A 269 7.03 -0.32 5.31
N VAL A 270 6.63 -1.53 5.71
CA VAL A 270 7.14 -2.18 6.93
C VAL A 270 8.63 -2.54 6.83
N LEU A 271 9.15 -2.80 5.62
CA LEU A 271 10.59 -2.97 5.41
C LEU A 271 11.33 -1.63 5.57
N LEU A 272 10.75 -0.51 5.12
CA LEU A 272 11.34 0.82 5.33
C LEU A 272 11.34 1.19 6.81
N GLU A 273 10.25 0.93 7.51
CA GLU A 273 10.12 1.17 8.95
C GLU A 273 11.12 0.33 9.76
N ALA A 274 11.28 -0.96 9.42
CA ALA A 274 12.29 -1.82 10.04
C ALA A 274 13.73 -1.34 9.77
N GLN A 275 14.03 -0.92 8.53
CA GLN A 275 15.34 -0.33 8.17
C GLN A 275 15.61 0.95 8.96
N ALA A 276 14.63 1.86 9.04
CA ALA A 276 14.75 3.10 9.80
C ALA A 276 14.86 2.87 11.32
N ALA A 277 14.27 1.78 11.81
CA ALA A 277 14.43 1.31 13.18
C ALA A 277 15.77 0.58 13.44
N GLY A 278 16.65 0.48 12.43
CA GLY A 278 17.96 -0.14 12.57
C GLY A 278 17.93 -1.65 12.78
N LEU A 279 16.84 -2.33 12.42
CA LEU A 279 16.72 -3.77 12.60
C LEU A 279 17.44 -4.53 11.47
N PRO A 280 18.22 -5.58 11.79
CA PRO A 280 18.58 -6.61 10.81
C PRO A 280 17.32 -7.22 10.20
N ILE A 281 17.33 -7.44 8.88
CA ILE A 281 16.16 -7.90 8.11
C ILE A 281 16.43 -9.25 7.47
N VAL A 282 15.54 -10.21 7.70
CA VAL A 282 15.47 -11.46 6.93
C VAL A 282 14.23 -11.42 6.05
N THR A 283 14.42 -11.47 4.74
CA THR A 283 13.31 -11.39 3.78
C THR A 283 13.59 -12.23 2.53
N THR A 284 12.63 -12.25 1.60
CA THR A 284 12.71 -12.97 0.32
C THR A 284 13.00 -12.00 -0.82
N ARG A 285 13.36 -12.50 -2.00
CA ARG A 285 13.61 -11.68 -3.19
C ARG A 285 12.38 -11.56 -4.10
N THR A 286 11.18 -11.45 -3.51
CA THR A 286 9.93 -11.35 -4.29
C THR A 286 9.64 -9.91 -4.73
N GLY A 287 9.13 -9.74 -5.95
CA GLY A 287 8.67 -8.46 -6.46
C GLY A 287 9.69 -7.33 -6.33
N GLY A 288 9.30 -6.23 -5.70
CA GLY A 288 10.14 -5.05 -5.47
C GLY A 288 10.96 -5.10 -4.18
N ILE A 289 10.95 -6.18 -3.40
CA ILE A 289 11.78 -6.28 -2.17
C ILE A 289 13.26 -6.01 -2.43
N PRO A 290 13.91 -6.55 -3.49
CA PRO A 290 15.32 -6.26 -3.76
C PRO A 290 15.61 -4.77 -3.90
N GLU A 291 14.72 -4.01 -4.55
CA GLU A 291 14.85 -2.55 -4.68
C GLU A 291 14.48 -1.81 -3.38
N ASN A 292 13.64 -2.42 -2.53
CA ASN A 292 13.19 -1.85 -1.27
C ASN A 292 14.26 -1.92 -0.17
N ILE A 293 15.06 -3.00 -0.15
CA ILE A 293 16.12 -3.21 0.86
C ILE A 293 17.50 -2.81 0.34
N GLY A 294 17.70 -2.76 -0.99
CA GLY A 294 19.01 -2.48 -1.57
C GLY A 294 20.06 -3.50 -1.11
N ASP A 295 21.15 -3.00 -0.53
CA ASP A 295 22.23 -3.81 0.05
C ASP A 295 21.98 -4.20 1.52
N ALA A 296 20.85 -3.81 2.11
CA ALA A 296 20.48 -4.18 3.47
C ALA A 296 19.92 -5.62 3.52
N GLY A 297 20.37 -6.41 4.50
CA GLY A 297 19.96 -7.80 4.72
C GLY A 297 21.11 -8.71 5.10
#